data_AF-A0A9P4K262-F1
#
_entry.id   AF-A0A9P4K262-F1
#
_cell.length_a   1.000
_cell.length_b   1.000
_cell.length_c   1.000
_cell.angle_alpha   90.00
_cell.angle_beta   90.00
_cell.angle_gamma   90.00
#
_symmetry.space_group_name_H-M   'P 1'
#
loop_
_entity.id
_entity.type
_entity.pdbx_description
1 polymer ?
#
loop_
_entity_poly.entity_id
_entity_poly.type
_entity_poly.pdbx_seq_one_letter_code
_entity_poly.pdbx_strand_id
1 'polypeptide(L)'
;MADGGVVAVAGLVLAAPGVVHLFCNYGQFIKERLETFRTAKDVWVDLGKFGHSLSDGKLKVDIELARAAYTTEGFDPALKQFLEDQVKRLGDEVLIAKSFLGRQNVQSIFGRGMFAIRGERRAKEINKALRKHQQDLSDLLVLVGIAKMQLPDKLLLGPSKFQHNESIGYMAVPFTSDLYVTEGDYKERADTESREISVIIERQTRNEAPSEGNLRDIASYLCYRLADGVPKRGVLRCLGYRMDPAPELVFELPEGMDNPQTLHTLITDDMGKGYAGNHPLDFRFRLARQISEAVLSIHTAKLVHKSIRTAAILILHHKIDARDTAAKIAVGLGEPYLIDWRLVREASGVTSRKRSTSQWTEDIYRHPERQGIQVQQKYNLGHDIYSLGVCLLEVGLWDPLVRTRTADGNPQVSDLFKRVANLDSSEAPETLLEQKLKCTLQVKETLLGLAQRELPPRVGLGYTRLVVACLKCLDTPSGFGAEIDFRKLNTTEAGIAFKELVLVSFPDVLL
;
A
#
# COMPACT_ATOMS: atom_id res chain seq x y z
N MET A 1 -55.17 -1.86 14.69
CA MET A 1 -54.05 -2.57 15.35
C MET A 1 -52.92 -1.59 15.49
N ALA A 2 -52.65 -1.16 16.72
CA ALA A 2 -51.85 0.00 17.06
C ALA A 2 -50.34 -0.31 17.01
N ASP A 3 -49.62 0.60 16.36
CA ASP A 3 -48.26 1.09 16.62
C ASP A 3 -47.27 0.18 17.37
N GLY A 4 -46.55 -0.66 16.61
CA GLY A 4 -45.37 -1.42 17.08
C GLY A 4 -44.05 -0.92 16.50
N GLY A 5 -44.03 0.24 15.83
CA GLY A 5 -42.88 0.67 15.00
C GLY A 5 -41.89 1.64 15.66
N VAL A 6 -42.14 2.07 16.89
CA VAL A 6 -41.37 3.16 17.55
C VAL A 6 -40.34 2.63 18.56
N VAL A 7 -40.26 1.32 18.80
CA VAL A 7 -39.24 0.77 19.70
C VAL A 7 -37.91 0.56 18.95
N ALA A 8 -36.86 1.14 19.52
CA ALA A 8 -35.43 0.81 19.33
C ALA A 8 -34.62 1.53 18.23
N VAL A 9 -34.65 2.86 18.17
CA VAL A 9 -33.56 3.63 17.52
C VAL A 9 -32.48 4.04 18.53
N ALA A 10 -32.86 4.38 19.77
CA ALA A 10 -31.90 4.81 20.79
C ALA A 10 -31.06 3.68 21.43
N GLY A 11 -31.26 2.42 21.01
CA GLY A 11 -30.69 1.24 21.67
C GLY A 11 -30.27 0.13 20.70
N LEU A 12 -29.74 0.50 19.52
CA LEU A 12 -29.24 -0.45 18.55
C LEU A 12 -27.93 -1.08 19.08
N VAL A 13 -28.09 -2.18 19.81
CA VAL A 13 -27.00 -2.93 20.43
C VAL A 13 -26.63 -4.09 19.53
N LEU A 14 -25.35 -4.20 19.17
CA LEU A 14 -24.87 -5.24 18.25
C LEU A 14 -25.09 -6.66 18.77
N ALA A 15 -25.18 -6.85 20.09
CA ALA A 15 -25.56 -8.12 20.72
C ALA A 15 -27.04 -8.51 20.57
N ALA A 16 -27.93 -7.57 20.18
CA ALA A 16 -29.35 -7.85 20.11
C ALA A 16 -29.66 -8.90 19.02
N PRO A 17 -30.37 -10.01 19.32
CA PRO A 17 -30.61 -11.08 18.35
C PRO A 17 -31.28 -10.64 17.05
N GLY A 18 -32.09 -9.58 17.10
CA GLY A 18 -32.84 -9.06 15.95
C GLY A 18 -32.13 -7.96 15.14
N VAL A 19 -30.90 -7.55 15.50
CA VAL A 19 -30.25 -6.39 14.85
C VAL A 19 -30.02 -6.58 13.35
N VAL A 20 -29.60 -7.78 12.93
CA VAL A 20 -29.39 -8.11 11.50
C VAL A 20 -30.71 -8.05 10.75
N HIS A 21 -31.76 -8.63 11.32
CA HIS A 21 -33.10 -8.65 10.73
C HIS A 21 -33.65 -7.22 10.58
N LEU A 22 -33.38 -6.33 11.54
CA LEU A 22 -33.77 -4.92 11.47
C LEU A 22 -33.11 -4.21 10.28
N PHE A 23 -31.80 -4.40 10.09
CA PHE A 23 -31.09 -3.86 8.93
C PHE A 23 -31.62 -4.42 7.61
N CYS A 24 -31.88 -5.73 7.54
CA CYS A 24 -32.46 -6.37 6.35
C CYS A 24 -33.81 -5.74 5.99
N ASN A 25 -34.70 -5.56 6.98
CA ASN A 25 -35.99 -4.91 6.79
C ASN A 25 -35.85 -3.47 6.26
N TYR A 26 -34.84 -2.72 6.73
CA TYR A 26 -34.58 -1.38 6.22
C TYR A 26 -34.03 -1.40 4.79
N GLY A 27 -33.14 -2.34 4.46
CA GLY A 27 -32.64 -2.54 3.10
C GLY A 27 -33.77 -2.87 2.11
N GLN A 28 -34.67 -3.78 2.51
CA GLN A 28 -35.85 -4.15 1.73
C GLN A 28 -36.80 -2.97 1.55
N PHE A 29 -37.08 -2.21 2.62
CA PHE A 29 -37.89 -0.99 2.52
C PHE A 29 -37.28 0.02 1.53
N ILE A 30 -35.96 0.24 1.59
CA ILE A 30 -35.27 1.15 0.66
C ILE A 30 -35.47 0.66 -0.78
N LYS A 31 -35.26 -0.63 -1.04
CA LYS A 31 -35.44 -1.24 -2.36
C LYS A 31 -36.86 -1.07 -2.89
N GLU A 32 -37.86 -1.52 -2.14
CA GLU A 32 -39.28 -1.44 -2.51
C GLU A 32 -39.72 0.00 -2.73
N ARG A 33 -39.25 0.92 -1.88
CA ARG A 33 -39.58 2.33 -2.01
C ARG A 33 -39.01 2.90 -3.30
N LEU A 34 -37.79 2.54 -3.69
CA LEU A 34 -37.14 3.01 -4.93
C LEU A 34 -37.79 2.48 -6.21
N GLU A 35 -38.40 1.30 -6.19
CA GLU A 35 -39.20 0.78 -7.30
C GLU A 35 -40.41 1.67 -7.63
N THR A 36 -40.83 2.55 -6.71
CA THR A 36 -41.88 3.55 -6.98
C THR A 36 -41.37 4.79 -7.72
N PHE A 37 -40.05 4.92 -7.93
CA PHE A 37 -39.37 6.05 -8.58
C PHE A 37 -38.85 5.70 -10.00
N ARG A 38 -39.52 4.78 -10.72
CA ARG A 38 -39.16 4.14 -12.01
C ARG A 38 -38.54 4.98 -13.14
N THR A 39 -38.46 6.31 -13.03
CA THR A 39 -37.98 7.22 -14.07
C THR A 39 -36.70 7.99 -13.70
N ALA A 40 -35.90 7.54 -12.73
CA ALA A 40 -34.99 8.45 -12.03
C ALA A 40 -33.47 8.12 -12.14
N LYS A 41 -32.70 9.22 -12.28
CA LYS A 41 -31.23 9.39 -12.45
C LYS A 41 -30.32 8.51 -11.56
N ASP A 42 -29.03 8.42 -11.92
CA ASP A 42 -27.93 7.65 -11.30
C ASP A 42 -27.91 7.56 -9.76
N VAL A 43 -28.30 8.64 -9.05
CA VAL A 43 -28.34 8.68 -7.57
C VAL A 43 -29.23 7.59 -6.97
N TRP A 44 -30.30 7.21 -7.67
CA TRP A 44 -31.24 6.19 -7.22
C TRP A 44 -30.74 4.76 -7.43
N VAL A 45 -29.99 4.55 -8.51
CA VAL A 45 -29.29 3.29 -8.78
C VAL A 45 -28.34 2.99 -7.63
N ASP A 46 -27.64 4.00 -7.16
CA ASP A 46 -26.68 3.89 -6.06
C ASP A 46 -27.32 3.60 -4.69
N LEU A 47 -28.44 4.25 -4.37
CA LEU A 47 -29.23 3.95 -3.15
C LEU A 47 -29.87 2.56 -3.23
N GLY A 48 -30.28 2.13 -4.43
CA GLY A 48 -30.85 0.80 -4.68
C GLY A 48 -29.80 -0.31 -4.51
N LYS A 49 -28.60 -0.10 -5.04
CA LYS A 49 -27.45 -0.99 -4.81
C LYS A 49 -27.12 -1.11 -3.32
N PHE A 50 -27.13 0.00 -2.59
CA PHE A 50 -26.95 -0.02 -1.14
C PHE A 50 -28.06 -0.81 -0.43
N GLY A 51 -29.33 -0.53 -0.75
CA GLY A 51 -30.48 -1.25 -0.19
C GLY A 51 -30.39 -2.76 -0.42
N HIS A 52 -30.01 -3.18 -1.63
CA HIS A 52 -29.77 -4.60 -1.94
C HIS A 52 -28.57 -5.18 -1.18
N SER A 53 -27.46 -4.46 -1.10
CA SER A 53 -26.29 -4.87 -0.32
C SER A 53 -26.63 -5.07 1.16
N LEU A 54 -27.54 -4.25 1.71
CA LEU A 54 -27.99 -4.29 3.09
C LEU A 54 -29.03 -5.40 3.34
N SER A 55 -29.91 -5.70 2.39
CA SER A 55 -30.95 -6.73 2.53
C SER A 55 -30.44 -8.14 2.24
N ASP A 56 -29.65 -8.30 1.20
CA ASP A 56 -29.31 -9.62 0.62
C ASP A 56 -27.87 -9.72 0.10
N GLY A 57 -27.03 -8.71 0.33
CA GLY A 57 -25.68 -8.67 -0.23
C GLY A 57 -24.57 -8.56 0.81
N LYS A 58 -23.42 -8.03 0.39
CA LYS A 58 -22.19 -7.97 1.18
C LYS A 58 -22.37 -7.29 2.54
N LEU A 59 -23.12 -6.19 2.61
CA LEU A 59 -23.27 -5.42 3.85
C LEU A 59 -24.06 -6.19 4.92
N LYS A 60 -25.01 -7.04 4.52
CA LYS A 60 -25.66 -7.97 5.45
C LYS A 60 -24.65 -8.94 6.05
N VAL A 61 -23.83 -9.58 5.22
CA VAL A 61 -22.78 -10.50 5.65
C VAL A 61 -21.80 -9.81 6.60
N ASP A 62 -21.41 -8.57 6.28
CA ASP A 62 -20.55 -7.77 7.13
C ASP A 62 -21.19 -7.52 8.53
N ILE A 63 -22.48 -7.16 8.60
CA ILE A 63 -23.18 -6.97 9.88
C ILE A 63 -23.32 -8.29 10.65
N GLU A 64 -23.54 -9.42 9.98
CA GLU A 64 -23.54 -10.75 10.58
C GLU A 64 -22.18 -11.11 11.19
N LEU A 65 -21.10 -10.83 10.46
CA LEU A 65 -19.72 -11.01 10.94
C LEU A 65 -19.41 -10.09 12.13
N ALA A 66 -19.85 -8.83 12.09
CA ALA A 66 -19.72 -7.87 13.19
C ALA A 66 -20.42 -8.36 14.45
N ARG A 67 -21.63 -8.90 14.31
CA ARG A 67 -22.35 -9.48 15.44
C ARG A 67 -21.65 -10.72 15.98
N ALA A 68 -21.26 -11.64 15.10
CA ALA A 68 -20.51 -12.82 15.51
C ALA A 68 -19.19 -12.43 16.21
N ALA A 69 -18.54 -11.35 15.78
CA ALA A 69 -17.42 -10.70 16.45
C ALA A 69 -17.71 -10.28 17.88
N TYR A 70 -18.73 -9.46 18.01
CA TYR A 70 -19.11 -8.87 19.26
C TYR A 70 -19.49 -9.92 20.33
N THR A 71 -20.14 -11.01 19.92
CA THR A 71 -20.60 -12.08 20.83
C THR A 71 -19.52 -13.11 21.16
N THR A 72 -18.31 -13.00 20.60
CA THR A 72 -17.22 -13.93 20.91
C THR A 72 -16.66 -13.65 22.31
N GLU A 73 -16.46 -14.72 23.10
CA GLU A 73 -15.82 -14.65 24.41
C GLU A 73 -14.34 -14.26 24.28
N GLY A 74 -13.84 -13.44 25.20
CA GLY A 74 -12.44 -12.96 25.17
C GLY A 74 -12.10 -11.96 24.06
N PHE A 75 -13.07 -11.48 23.29
CA PHE A 75 -12.84 -10.46 22.26
C PHE A 75 -12.54 -9.08 22.88
N ASP A 76 -11.55 -8.38 22.32
CA ASP A 76 -10.99 -7.14 22.87
C ASP A 76 -12.08 -6.08 23.15
N PRO A 77 -12.15 -5.53 24.39
CA PRO A 77 -13.18 -4.57 24.76
C PRO A 77 -13.16 -3.26 23.96
N ALA A 78 -11.99 -2.78 23.55
CA ALA A 78 -11.89 -1.57 22.73
C ALA A 78 -12.42 -1.83 21.32
N LEU A 79 -12.10 -2.98 20.72
CA LEU A 79 -12.65 -3.41 19.43
C LEU A 79 -14.17 -3.66 19.50
N LYS A 80 -14.70 -4.18 20.61
CA LYS A 80 -16.16 -4.27 20.83
C LYS A 80 -16.80 -2.90 20.75
N GLN A 81 -16.26 -1.91 21.46
CA GLN A 81 -16.76 -0.55 21.45
C GLN A 81 -16.71 0.06 20.04
N PHE A 82 -15.60 -0.14 19.31
CA PHE A 82 -15.49 0.37 17.94
C PHE A 82 -16.51 -0.26 16.98
N LEU A 83 -16.73 -1.59 17.05
CA LEU A 83 -17.73 -2.26 16.23
C LEU A 83 -19.13 -1.73 16.53
N GLU A 84 -19.46 -1.57 17.81
CA GLU A 84 -20.74 -1.05 18.24
C GLU A 84 -20.97 0.39 17.76
N ASP A 85 -19.96 1.25 17.90
CA ASP A 85 -20.00 2.63 17.42
C ASP A 85 -20.20 2.71 15.89
N GLN A 86 -19.52 1.86 15.12
CA GLN A 86 -19.65 1.85 13.65
C GLN A 86 -21.02 1.34 13.19
N VAL A 87 -21.50 0.24 13.77
CA VAL A 87 -22.83 -0.30 13.45
C VAL A 87 -23.92 0.69 13.84
N LYS A 88 -23.76 1.40 14.97
CA LYS A 88 -24.68 2.46 15.38
C LYS A 88 -24.73 3.60 14.36
N ARG A 89 -23.57 4.13 13.93
CA ARG A 89 -23.51 5.20 12.91
C ARG A 89 -24.13 4.78 11.59
N LEU A 90 -23.88 3.54 11.15
CA LEU A 90 -24.52 2.98 9.96
C LEU A 90 -26.04 2.90 10.14
N GLY A 91 -26.51 2.44 11.30
CA GLY A 91 -27.93 2.39 11.67
C GLY A 91 -28.61 3.75 11.62
N ASP A 92 -27.98 4.76 12.21
CA ASP A 92 -28.47 6.14 12.22
C ASP A 92 -28.64 6.68 10.79
N GLU A 93 -27.65 6.46 9.92
CA GLU A 93 -27.70 6.93 8.53
C GLU A 93 -28.72 6.15 7.68
N VAL A 94 -28.86 4.83 7.90
CA VAL A 94 -29.91 4.02 7.27
C VAL A 94 -31.30 4.53 7.65
N LEU A 95 -31.48 4.98 8.89
CA LEU A 95 -32.75 5.56 9.34
C LEU A 95 -33.00 6.94 8.72
N ILE A 96 -31.96 7.77 8.58
CA ILE A 96 -32.05 9.03 7.83
C ILE A 96 -32.50 8.75 6.40
N ALA A 97 -31.93 7.75 5.74
CA ALA A 97 -32.33 7.33 4.40
C ALA A 97 -33.80 6.86 4.36
N LYS A 98 -34.21 5.97 5.28
CA LYS A 98 -35.59 5.47 5.40
C LYS A 98 -36.59 6.62 5.58
N SER A 99 -36.34 7.52 6.54
CA SER A 99 -37.23 8.65 6.84
C SER A 99 -37.30 9.64 5.68
N PHE A 100 -36.18 9.89 5.00
CA PHE A 100 -36.14 10.71 3.80
C PHE A 100 -37.01 10.10 2.69
N LEU A 101 -36.85 8.81 2.39
CA LEU A 101 -37.61 8.10 1.35
C LEU A 101 -39.12 7.98 1.68
N GLY A 102 -39.46 7.84 2.96
CA GLY A 102 -40.84 7.76 3.43
C GLY A 102 -41.62 9.08 3.27
N ARG A 103 -40.93 10.23 3.41
CA ARG A 103 -41.56 11.57 3.29
C ARG A 103 -41.77 12.04 1.86
N GLN A 104 -41.17 11.38 0.86
CA GLN A 104 -41.32 11.79 -0.53
C GLN A 104 -42.66 11.31 -1.11
N ASN A 105 -43.41 12.24 -1.71
CA ASN A 105 -44.61 11.94 -2.49
C ASN A 105 -44.34 12.23 -3.97
N VAL A 106 -43.95 11.19 -4.72
CA VAL A 106 -43.50 11.32 -6.13
C VAL A 106 -44.61 10.98 -7.14
N GLN A 107 -45.82 10.76 -6.63
CA GLN A 107 -47.00 10.54 -7.47
C GLN A 107 -47.56 11.84 -8.07
N SER A 108 -47.23 13.03 -7.52
CA SER A 108 -47.65 14.32 -8.08
C SER A 108 -46.55 15.00 -8.90
N ILE A 109 -46.94 15.72 -9.96
CA ILE A 109 -46.04 16.49 -10.85
C ILE A 109 -45.24 17.53 -10.05
N PHE A 110 -45.89 18.21 -9.10
CA PHE A 110 -45.25 19.19 -8.21
C PHE A 110 -44.24 18.54 -7.25
N GLY A 111 -44.54 17.34 -6.74
CA GLY A 111 -43.63 16.55 -5.91
C GLY A 111 -42.38 16.10 -6.66
N ARG A 112 -42.50 15.74 -7.95
CA ARG A 112 -41.36 15.44 -8.83
C ARG A 112 -40.45 16.65 -9.06
N GLY A 113 -41.01 17.84 -9.20
CA GLY A 113 -40.26 19.09 -9.41
C GLY A 113 -39.48 19.56 -8.18
N MET A 114 -40.11 19.64 -7.01
CA MET A 114 -39.45 20.00 -5.74
C MET A 114 -38.33 19.00 -5.37
N PHE A 115 -38.51 17.73 -5.73
CA PHE A 115 -37.52 16.68 -5.50
C PHE A 115 -36.27 16.83 -6.39
N ALA A 116 -36.41 17.20 -7.66
CA ALA A 116 -35.28 17.36 -8.59
C ALA A 116 -34.27 18.44 -8.16
N ILE A 117 -34.73 19.46 -7.42
CA ILE A 117 -33.88 20.59 -7.01
C ILE A 117 -33.34 20.39 -5.58
N ARG A 118 -34.20 20.00 -4.62
CA ARG A 118 -33.84 19.95 -3.19
C ARG A 118 -33.62 18.53 -2.67
N GLY A 119 -34.32 17.55 -3.24
CA GLY A 119 -34.21 16.13 -2.88
C GLY A 119 -32.95 15.47 -3.43
N GLU A 120 -32.53 15.81 -4.65
CA GLU A 120 -31.35 15.20 -5.30
C GLU A 120 -30.05 15.46 -4.53
N ARG A 121 -29.82 16.71 -4.06
CA ARG A 121 -28.63 17.05 -3.27
C ARG A 121 -28.58 16.28 -1.95
N ARG A 122 -29.71 16.23 -1.24
CA ARG A 122 -29.81 15.49 0.03
C ARG A 122 -29.64 13.99 -0.17
N ALA A 123 -30.19 13.43 -1.25
CA ALA A 123 -30.01 12.02 -1.61
C ALA A 123 -28.54 11.69 -1.91
N LYS A 124 -27.80 12.57 -2.60
CA LYS A 124 -26.34 12.43 -2.83
C LYS A 124 -25.55 12.45 -1.51
N GLU A 125 -25.89 13.34 -0.59
CA GLU A 125 -25.26 13.40 0.75
C GLU A 125 -25.48 12.11 1.53
N ILE A 126 -26.73 11.62 1.59
CA ILE A 126 -27.09 10.37 2.25
C ILE A 126 -26.34 9.20 1.61
N ASN A 127 -26.31 9.11 0.27
CA ASN A 127 -25.55 8.06 -0.44
C ASN A 127 -24.07 8.08 -0.07
N LYS A 128 -23.46 9.26 -0.03
CA LYS A 128 -22.05 9.41 0.34
C LYS A 128 -21.80 8.96 1.78
N ALA A 129 -22.68 9.32 2.71
CA ALA A 129 -22.58 8.92 4.11
C ALA A 129 -22.77 7.40 4.29
N LEU A 130 -23.80 6.81 3.66
CA LEU A 130 -24.06 5.37 3.70
C LEU A 130 -22.88 4.55 3.15
N ARG A 131 -22.32 4.96 2.00
CA ARG A 131 -21.13 4.30 1.43
C ARG A 131 -19.92 4.41 2.33
N LYS A 132 -19.72 5.58 2.93
CA LYS A 132 -18.63 5.79 3.89
C LYS A 132 -18.78 4.83 5.07
N HIS A 133 -19.95 4.78 5.71
CA HIS A 133 -20.17 3.90 6.87
C HIS A 133 -20.15 2.41 6.52
N GLN A 134 -20.62 2.02 5.33
CA GLN A 134 -20.43 0.67 4.80
C GLN A 134 -18.94 0.34 4.68
N GLN A 135 -18.14 1.24 4.11
CA GLN A 135 -16.71 1.03 3.93
C GLN A 135 -15.97 0.99 5.27
N ASP A 136 -16.29 1.91 6.19
CA ASP A 136 -15.71 1.97 7.54
C ASP A 136 -15.99 0.66 8.30
N LEU A 137 -17.20 0.09 8.16
CA LEU A 137 -17.55 -1.21 8.76
C LEU A 137 -16.79 -2.36 8.10
N SER A 138 -16.72 -2.43 6.77
CA SER A 138 -15.94 -3.47 6.08
C SER A 138 -14.45 -3.40 6.46
N ASP A 139 -13.85 -2.22 6.55
CA ASP A 139 -12.45 -2.03 6.91
C ASP A 139 -12.19 -2.44 8.37
N LEU A 140 -13.11 -2.09 9.28
CA LEU A 140 -13.06 -2.54 10.66
C LEU A 140 -13.24 -4.07 10.76
N LEU A 141 -14.09 -4.68 9.94
CA LEU A 141 -14.27 -6.14 9.92
C LEU A 141 -13.09 -6.89 9.37
N VAL A 142 -12.29 -6.29 8.49
CA VAL A 142 -10.99 -6.85 8.11
C VAL A 142 -10.03 -6.80 9.30
N LEU A 143 -9.97 -5.67 10.03
CA LEU A 143 -9.16 -5.56 11.26
C LEU A 143 -9.62 -6.55 12.35
N VAL A 144 -10.93 -6.68 12.53
CA VAL A 144 -11.54 -7.64 13.44
C VAL A 144 -11.38 -9.06 12.94
N GLY A 145 -11.40 -9.32 11.63
CA GLY A 145 -11.08 -10.62 11.04
C GLY A 145 -9.64 -11.01 11.33
N ILE A 146 -8.70 -10.07 11.20
CA ILE A 146 -7.30 -10.21 11.61
C ILE A 146 -7.18 -10.44 13.13
N ALA A 147 -7.99 -9.76 13.95
CA ALA A 147 -7.95 -9.85 15.42
C ALA A 147 -8.72 -11.05 16.02
N LYS A 148 -9.79 -11.52 15.36
CA LYS A 148 -10.64 -12.67 15.75
C LYS A 148 -10.12 -13.97 15.22
N MET A 149 -9.43 -13.93 14.09
CA MET A 149 -8.47 -14.96 13.86
C MET A 149 -7.51 -14.90 15.05
N GLN A 150 -7.60 -15.89 15.92
CA GLN A 150 -6.46 -16.33 16.72
C GLN A 150 -5.35 -16.78 15.75
N LEU A 151 -4.77 -15.82 15.04
CA LEU A 151 -3.59 -15.92 14.19
C LEU A 151 -2.29 -15.40 14.83
N PRO A 152 -2.25 -14.79 16.05
CA PRO A 152 -0.96 -14.46 16.69
C PRO A 152 0.00 -15.65 16.73
N ASP A 153 -0.48 -16.83 17.15
CA ASP A 153 0.35 -18.03 17.24
C ASP A 153 0.55 -18.74 15.89
N LYS A 154 -0.29 -18.43 14.90
CA LYS A 154 -0.19 -19.06 13.57
C LYS A 154 0.90 -18.43 12.71
N LEU A 155 1.13 -17.12 12.83
CA LEU A 155 2.21 -16.42 12.13
C LEU A 155 3.54 -16.41 12.90
N LEU A 156 3.54 -16.69 14.21
CA LEU A 156 4.78 -16.95 14.92
C LEU A 156 5.39 -18.27 14.42
N LEU A 157 6.56 -18.19 13.79
CA LEU A 157 7.30 -19.31 13.25
C LEU A 157 8.21 -19.91 14.32
N GLY A 158 7.64 -20.76 15.17
CA GLY A 158 8.42 -21.58 16.09
C GLY A 158 9.20 -22.71 15.37
N PRO A 159 10.09 -23.42 16.08
CA PRO A 159 10.89 -24.52 15.51
C PRO A 159 10.06 -25.64 14.87
N SER A 160 8.80 -25.82 15.30
CA SER A 160 7.88 -26.82 14.73
C SER A 160 7.26 -26.42 13.39
N LYS A 161 7.40 -25.16 12.97
CA LYS A 161 6.83 -24.63 11.73
C LYS A 161 7.87 -24.26 10.69
N PHE A 162 9.00 -23.73 11.12
CA PHE A 162 10.11 -23.42 10.24
C PHE A 162 11.41 -23.78 10.94
N GLN A 163 12.17 -24.68 10.31
CA GLN A 163 13.50 -25.06 10.77
C GLN A 163 14.48 -24.85 9.62
N HIS A 164 15.38 -23.89 9.79
CA HIS A 164 16.44 -23.65 8.81
C HIS A 164 17.41 -24.83 8.74
N ASN A 165 17.96 -25.07 7.56
CA ASN A 165 18.98 -26.07 7.31
C ASN A 165 20.34 -25.56 7.82
N GLU A 166 20.80 -26.12 8.93
CA GLU A 166 22.07 -25.72 9.58
C GLU A 166 23.30 -25.90 8.69
N SER A 167 23.26 -26.84 7.73
CA SER A 167 24.38 -27.09 6.82
C SER A 167 24.54 -26.00 5.76
N ILE A 168 23.45 -25.33 5.38
CA ILE A 168 23.43 -24.21 4.42
C ILE A 168 23.69 -22.90 5.16
N GLY A 169 23.16 -22.77 6.38
CA GLY A 169 23.28 -21.55 7.19
C GLY A 169 22.50 -20.37 6.59
N TYR A 170 22.86 -19.16 7.00
CA TYR A 170 22.26 -17.91 6.51
C TYR A 170 23.24 -17.21 5.57
N MET A 171 22.87 -17.11 4.29
CA MET A 171 23.65 -16.40 3.29
C MET A 171 23.18 -14.95 3.22
N ALA A 172 24.05 -13.99 3.51
CA ALA A 172 23.69 -12.58 3.40
C ALA A 172 23.45 -12.19 1.93
N VAL A 173 22.37 -11.44 1.67
CA VAL A 173 22.17 -10.84 0.34
C VAL A 173 23.27 -9.80 0.11
N PRO A 174 23.95 -9.78 -1.05
CA PRO A 174 25.10 -8.92 -1.28
C PRO A 174 24.82 -7.44 -0.98
N PHE A 175 25.72 -6.82 -0.21
CA PHE A 175 25.68 -5.41 0.19
C PHE A 175 24.46 -5.01 1.04
N THR A 176 23.85 -5.98 1.72
CA THR A 176 22.84 -5.75 2.75
C THR A 176 23.36 -6.19 4.12
N SER A 177 22.82 -5.62 5.20
CA SER A 177 23.17 -6.01 6.58
C SER A 177 22.04 -6.72 7.31
N ASP A 178 20.82 -6.63 6.76
CA ASP A 178 19.57 -7.06 7.36
C ASP A 178 18.80 -8.08 6.50
N LEU A 179 19.34 -8.49 5.34
CA LEU A 179 18.66 -9.42 4.44
C LEU A 179 19.47 -10.71 4.23
N TYR A 180 18.81 -11.86 4.42
CA TYR A 180 19.45 -13.17 4.36
C TYR A 180 18.62 -14.14 3.53
N VAL A 181 19.29 -15.11 2.93
CA VAL A 181 18.71 -16.25 2.22
C VAL A 181 19.07 -17.51 3.00
N THR A 182 18.12 -18.41 3.16
CA THR A 182 18.39 -19.75 3.68
C THR A 182 17.37 -20.74 3.11
N GLU A 183 17.60 -22.03 3.34
CA GLU A 183 16.66 -23.09 3.02
C GLU A 183 16.24 -23.77 4.31
N GLY A 184 15.05 -24.34 4.35
CA GLY A 184 14.57 -25.01 5.54
C GLY A 184 13.25 -25.73 5.34
N ASP A 185 12.94 -26.57 6.33
CA ASP A 185 11.67 -27.27 6.39
C ASP A 185 10.59 -26.33 6.90
N TYR A 186 9.53 -26.17 6.12
CA TYR A 186 8.38 -25.36 6.45
C TYR A 186 7.10 -26.20 6.51
N LYS A 187 6.28 -25.94 7.52
CA LYS A 187 5.03 -26.63 7.78
C LYS A 187 3.90 -25.62 7.97
N GLU A 188 3.01 -25.57 6.96
CA GLU A 188 1.92 -24.57 6.91
C GLU A 188 0.87 -24.79 8.01
N ARG A 189 0.58 -26.05 8.34
CA ARG A 189 -0.33 -26.42 9.44
C ARG A 189 0.23 -27.60 10.22
N ALA A 190 -0.19 -27.73 11.49
CA ALA A 190 0.31 -28.78 12.38
C ALA A 190 0.07 -30.22 11.84
N ASP A 191 -0.93 -30.39 10.98
CA ASP A 191 -1.36 -31.63 10.35
C ASP A 191 -0.79 -31.87 8.93
N THR A 192 -0.10 -30.89 8.34
CA THR A 192 0.48 -31.05 6.99
C THR A 192 1.89 -31.64 7.04
N GLU A 193 2.33 -32.24 5.94
CA GLU A 193 3.73 -32.61 5.75
C GLU A 193 4.61 -31.36 5.67
N SER A 194 5.86 -31.49 6.11
CA SER A 194 6.86 -30.44 5.94
C SER A 194 7.32 -30.43 4.48
N ARG A 195 7.57 -29.23 3.96
CA ARG A 195 8.17 -29.02 2.64
C ARG A 195 9.48 -28.25 2.78
N GLU A 196 10.48 -28.65 2.02
CA GLU A 196 11.72 -27.89 1.91
C GLU A 196 11.46 -26.65 1.04
N ILE A 197 11.80 -25.47 1.54
CA ILE A 197 11.62 -24.20 0.84
C ILE A 197 12.85 -23.31 1.00
N SER A 198 13.11 -22.47 0.00
CA SER A 198 14.03 -21.34 0.11
C SER A 198 13.27 -20.12 0.64
N VAL A 199 13.89 -19.37 1.56
CA VAL A 199 13.28 -18.19 2.18
C VAL A 199 14.20 -16.98 2.14
N ILE A 200 13.59 -15.80 2.07
CA ILE A 200 14.21 -14.50 2.34
C ILE A 200 13.85 -14.09 3.76
N ILE A 201 14.85 -13.66 4.52
CA ILE A 201 14.73 -13.26 5.92
C ILE A 201 15.14 -11.80 6.06
N GLU A 202 14.18 -10.97 6.45
CA GLU A 202 14.44 -9.60 6.90
C GLU A 202 14.67 -9.60 8.41
N ARG A 203 15.94 -9.47 8.83
CA ARG A 203 16.37 -9.48 10.22
C ARG A 203 16.61 -8.06 10.71
N GLN A 204 15.89 -7.64 11.75
CA GLN A 204 16.09 -6.30 12.33
C GLN A 204 17.22 -6.30 13.38
N THR A 205 18.08 -5.28 13.32
CA THR A 205 19.22 -5.13 14.24
C THR A 205 18.75 -4.66 15.62
N ARG A 206 19.45 -5.11 16.68
CA ARG A 206 19.02 -4.97 18.09
C ARG A 206 18.81 -3.53 18.57
N ASN A 207 19.45 -2.54 17.95
CA ASN A 207 19.40 -1.14 18.43
C ASN A 207 18.02 -0.48 18.22
N GLU A 208 17.16 -1.04 17.37
CA GLU A 208 15.81 -0.55 17.10
C GLU A 208 14.80 -1.71 16.94
N ALA A 209 15.00 -2.80 17.70
CA ALA A 209 14.16 -3.99 17.59
C ALA A 209 12.67 -3.67 17.81
N PRO A 210 11.79 -4.01 16.85
CA PRO A 210 10.36 -3.76 16.97
C PRO A 210 9.80 -4.63 18.10
N SER A 211 8.74 -4.15 18.75
CA SER A 211 7.98 -5.02 19.65
C SER A 211 7.44 -6.22 18.84
N GLU A 212 7.28 -7.37 19.50
CA GLU A 212 6.65 -8.53 18.88
C GLU A 212 5.27 -8.17 18.29
N GLY A 213 4.51 -7.31 19.00
CA GLY A 213 3.23 -6.79 18.51
C GLY A 213 3.34 -6.05 17.18
N ASN A 214 4.34 -5.18 17.01
CA ASN A 214 4.56 -4.50 15.73
C ASN A 214 4.90 -5.48 14.60
N LEU A 215 5.77 -6.46 14.88
CA LEU A 215 6.17 -7.47 13.89
C LEU A 215 4.99 -8.36 13.48
N ARG A 216 4.15 -8.72 14.46
CA ARG A 216 2.90 -9.46 14.27
C ARG A 216 1.90 -8.69 13.42
N ASP A 217 1.74 -7.38 13.65
CA ASP A 217 0.85 -6.52 12.86
C ASP A 217 1.34 -6.46 11.40
N ILE A 218 2.64 -6.26 11.20
CA ILE A 218 3.25 -6.26 9.85
C ILE A 218 3.00 -7.59 9.14
N ALA A 219 3.36 -8.71 9.77
CA ALA A 219 3.14 -10.03 9.20
C ALA A 219 1.65 -10.27 8.88
N SER A 220 0.74 -9.80 9.72
CA SER A 220 -0.71 -9.92 9.49
C SER A 220 -1.17 -9.11 8.27
N TYR A 221 -0.66 -7.90 8.05
CA TYR A 221 -0.97 -7.12 6.85
C TYR A 221 -0.48 -7.84 5.59
N LEU A 222 0.73 -8.39 5.62
CA LEU A 222 1.34 -9.07 4.47
C LEU A 222 0.65 -10.41 4.17
N CYS A 223 0.33 -11.19 5.20
CA CYS A 223 -0.32 -12.49 5.04
C CYS A 223 -1.80 -12.40 4.69
N TYR A 224 -2.54 -11.36 5.11
CA TYR A 224 -4.01 -11.35 4.95
C TYR A 224 -4.54 -10.25 4.04
N ARG A 225 -3.92 -9.07 3.98
CA ARG A 225 -4.36 -8.01 3.05
C ARG A 225 -3.76 -8.15 1.66
N LEU A 226 -2.66 -8.90 1.54
CA LEU A 226 -1.97 -9.11 0.26
C LEU A 226 -2.17 -10.51 -0.34
N ALA A 227 -2.67 -11.50 0.41
CA ALA A 227 -2.77 -12.89 -0.03
C ALA A 227 -4.08 -13.30 -0.75
N ASP A 228 -4.71 -12.39 -1.50
CA ASP A 228 -6.08 -12.56 -2.06
C ASP A 228 -6.15 -13.54 -3.27
N GLY A 229 -5.59 -14.75 -3.13
CA GLY A 229 -5.70 -15.87 -4.08
C GLY A 229 -4.97 -15.75 -5.41
N VAL A 230 -4.46 -14.55 -5.76
CA VAL A 230 -3.68 -14.28 -6.97
C VAL A 230 -2.27 -13.85 -6.56
N PRO A 231 -1.19 -14.43 -7.15
CA PRO A 231 0.17 -13.95 -6.93
C PRO A 231 0.25 -12.45 -7.25
N LYS A 232 0.42 -11.61 -6.23
CA LYS A 232 0.62 -10.18 -6.42
C LYS A 232 2.06 -9.96 -6.86
N ARG A 233 2.25 -9.57 -8.12
CA ARG A 233 3.57 -9.21 -8.63
C ARG A 233 4.20 -8.15 -7.73
N GLY A 234 5.44 -8.41 -7.33
CA GLY A 234 6.26 -7.48 -6.57
C GLY A 234 6.07 -7.45 -5.05
N VAL A 235 5.36 -8.41 -4.47
CA VAL A 235 5.39 -8.67 -3.02
C VAL A 235 5.63 -10.15 -2.77
N LEU A 236 6.65 -10.49 -1.98
CA LEU A 236 6.92 -11.87 -1.60
C LEU A 236 5.85 -12.41 -0.65
N ARG A 237 5.57 -13.72 -0.72
CA ARG A 237 4.65 -14.38 0.20
C ARG A 237 5.26 -14.38 1.60
N CYS A 238 4.69 -13.60 2.51
CA CYS A 238 5.05 -13.64 3.92
C CYS A 238 4.55 -14.95 4.54
N LEU A 239 5.43 -15.66 5.24
CA LEU A 239 5.11 -16.88 5.97
C LEU A 239 4.78 -16.58 7.43
N GLY A 240 5.34 -15.50 7.97
CA GLY A 240 5.20 -15.12 9.36
C GLY A 240 6.42 -14.40 9.89
N TYR A 241 6.60 -14.47 11.21
CA TYR A 241 7.66 -13.77 11.92
C TYR A 241 8.31 -14.65 12.99
N ARG A 242 9.54 -14.29 13.40
CA ARG A 242 10.31 -14.93 14.48
C ARG A 242 10.86 -13.88 15.43
N MET A 243 11.13 -14.29 16.67
CA MET A 243 11.77 -13.44 17.68
C MET A 243 13.16 -13.95 18.10
N ASP A 244 13.45 -15.23 17.86
CA ASP A 244 14.70 -15.90 18.24
C ASP A 244 15.36 -16.52 17.00
N PRO A 245 16.66 -16.25 16.72
CA PRO A 245 17.64 -15.51 17.55
C PRO A 245 17.50 -13.97 17.52
N ALA A 246 16.67 -13.44 16.63
CA ALA A 246 16.39 -12.02 16.50
C ALA A 246 14.98 -11.81 15.90
N PRO A 247 14.43 -10.58 15.97
CA PRO A 247 13.20 -10.23 15.27
C PRO A 247 13.37 -10.33 13.75
N GLU A 248 12.61 -11.23 13.13
CA GLU A 248 12.70 -11.55 11.71
C GLU A 248 11.32 -11.61 11.06
N LEU A 249 11.19 -11.09 9.84
CA LEU A 249 10.11 -11.44 8.93
C LEU A 249 10.62 -12.47 7.93
N VAL A 250 9.84 -13.52 7.69
CA VAL A 250 10.22 -14.64 6.82
C VAL A 250 9.30 -14.67 5.61
N PHE A 251 9.91 -14.69 4.43
CA PHE A 251 9.24 -14.67 3.14
C PHE A 251 9.65 -15.89 2.32
N GLU A 252 8.69 -16.53 1.67
CA GLU A 252 8.99 -17.61 0.73
C GLU A 252 9.57 -17.04 -0.56
N LEU A 253 10.70 -17.60 -0.99
CA LEU A 253 11.27 -17.31 -2.30
C LEU A 253 10.44 -18.07 -3.35
N PRO A 254 9.99 -17.43 -4.44
CA PRO A 254 9.23 -18.12 -5.48
C PRO A 254 10.04 -19.25 -6.11
N GLU A 255 9.36 -20.35 -6.44
CA GLU A 255 10.00 -21.50 -7.08
C GLU A 255 10.65 -21.10 -8.42
N GLY A 256 11.84 -21.63 -8.66
CA GLY A 256 12.62 -21.30 -9.87
C GLY A 256 13.32 -19.94 -9.83
N MET A 257 13.23 -19.17 -8.74
CA MET A 257 13.98 -17.93 -8.58
C MET A 257 15.28 -18.12 -7.80
N ASP A 258 16.31 -17.34 -8.13
CA ASP A 258 17.59 -17.27 -7.42
C ASP A 258 18.26 -15.88 -7.53
N ASN A 259 19.53 -15.84 -7.12
CA ASN A 259 20.43 -14.69 -7.18
C ASN A 259 19.81 -13.38 -6.67
N PRO A 260 19.35 -13.35 -5.40
CA PRO A 260 18.77 -12.16 -4.80
C PRO A 260 19.82 -11.06 -4.69
N GLN A 261 19.48 -9.87 -5.16
CA GLN A 261 20.27 -8.66 -5.01
C GLN A 261 19.34 -7.44 -4.95
N THR A 262 19.73 -6.38 -4.27
CA THR A 262 18.92 -5.15 -4.30
C THR A 262 19.06 -4.44 -5.65
N LEU A 263 18.05 -3.68 -6.05
CA LEU A 263 18.13 -2.82 -7.24
C LEU A 263 19.29 -1.82 -7.12
N HIS A 264 19.56 -1.34 -5.91
CA HIS A 264 20.73 -0.50 -5.65
C HIS A 264 22.04 -1.21 -5.99
N THR A 265 22.20 -2.46 -5.54
CA THR A 265 23.36 -3.31 -5.85
C THR A 265 23.49 -3.51 -7.35
N LEU A 266 22.40 -3.88 -8.03
CA LEU A 266 22.38 -4.12 -9.48
C LEU A 266 22.91 -2.91 -10.27
N ILE A 267 22.35 -1.72 -10.03
CA ILE A 267 22.78 -0.49 -10.73
C ILE A 267 24.24 -0.17 -10.39
N THR A 268 24.64 -0.36 -9.13
CA THR A 268 26.02 -0.06 -8.68
C THR A 268 27.03 -1.04 -9.28
N ASP A 269 26.67 -2.31 -9.45
CA ASP A 269 27.51 -3.34 -10.07
C ASP A 269 27.74 -3.10 -11.57
N ASP A 270 26.84 -2.38 -12.24
CA ASP A 270 26.97 -2.03 -13.65
C ASP A 270 27.80 -0.77 -13.93
N MET A 271 28.15 -0.01 -12.89
CA MET A 271 28.98 1.17 -13.06
C MET A 271 30.33 0.80 -13.68
N GLY A 272 30.70 1.53 -14.74
CA GLY A 272 31.94 1.29 -15.48
C GLY A 272 31.87 0.16 -16.52
N LYS A 273 30.75 -0.57 -16.62
CA LYS A 273 30.56 -1.64 -17.63
C LYS A 273 30.01 -1.15 -18.98
N GLY A 274 29.92 0.17 -19.18
CA GLY A 274 29.26 0.78 -20.33
C GLY A 274 28.00 1.54 -19.91
N TYR A 275 27.32 2.18 -20.87
CA TYR A 275 26.09 2.90 -20.57
C TYR A 275 25.00 1.92 -20.10
N ALA A 276 24.49 2.14 -18.89
CA ALA A 276 23.49 1.28 -18.25
C ALA A 276 23.86 -0.22 -18.21
N GLY A 277 25.14 -0.57 -17.99
CA GLY A 277 25.59 -1.97 -17.98
C GLY A 277 25.51 -2.68 -19.34
N ASN A 278 25.28 -1.93 -20.43
CA ASN A 278 24.88 -2.42 -21.75
C ASN A 278 23.50 -3.11 -21.78
N HIS A 279 22.64 -2.84 -20.79
CA HIS A 279 21.27 -3.35 -20.80
C HIS A 279 20.41 -2.62 -21.86
N PRO A 280 19.60 -3.37 -22.63
CA PRO A 280 18.61 -2.78 -23.52
C PRO A 280 17.67 -1.83 -22.79
N LEU A 281 17.23 -0.78 -23.50
CA LEU A 281 16.34 0.23 -22.92
C LEU A 281 15.01 -0.37 -22.48
N ASP A 282 14.46 -1.32 -23.25
CA ASP A 282 13.18 -1.99 -22.95
C ASP A 282 13.23 -2.77 -21.63
N PHE A 283 14.39 -3.30 -21.22
CA PHE A 283 14.52 -3.95 -19.92
C PHE A 283 14.35 -2.95 -18.78
N ARG A 284 14.92 -1.75 -18.90
CA ARG A 284 14.77 -0.69 -17.89
C ARG A 284 13.32 -0.20 -17.79
N PHE A 285 12.62 -0.10 -18.92
CA PHE A 285 11.19 0.21 -18.96
C PHE A 285 10.34 -0.88 -18.29
N ARG A 286 10.62 -2.15 -18.59
CA ARG A 286 9.93 -3.30 -17.99
C ARG A 286 10.10 -3.31 -16.47
N LEU A 287 11.33 -3.12 -16.00
CA LEU A 287 11.65 -3.04 -14.58
C LEU A 287 10.91 -1.88 -13.90
N ALA A 288 10.95 -0.68 -14.49
CA ALA A 288 10.23 0.49 -13.97
C ALA A 288 8.72 0.28 -13.88
N ARG A 289 8.13 -0.36 -14.89
CA ARG A 289 6.72 -0.76 -14.88
C ARG A 289 6.43 -1.74 -13.75
N GLN A 290 7.21 -2.81 -13.61
CA GLN A 290 7.03 -3.82 -12.55
C GLN A 290 7.16 -3.21 -11.14
N ILE A 291 8.11 -2.29 -10.92
CA ILE A 291 8.23 -1.57 -9.63
C ILE A 291 6.97 -0.71 -9.39
N SER A 292 6.48 -0.03 -10.41
CA SER A 292 5.26 0.79 -10.30
C SER A 292 4.02 -0.06 -10.00
N GLU A 293 3.92 -1.25 -10.63
CA GLU A 293 2.87 -2.24 -10.37
C GLU A 293 2.96 -2.80 -8.94
N ALA A 294 4.17 -3.06 -8.43
CA ALA A 294 4.38 -3.48 -7.05
C ALA A 294 3.86 -2.44 -6.05
N VAL A 295 4.18 -1.16 -6.25
CA VAL A 295 3.68 -0.05 -5.42
C VAL A 295 2.15 0.10 -5.55
N LEU A 296 1.61 -0.04 -6.77
CA LEU A 296 0.16 0.00 -6.98
C LEU A 296 -0.55 -1.15 -6.23
N SER A 297 0.05 -2.34 -6.17
CA SER A 297 -0.52 -3.51 -5.50
C SER A 297 -0.73 -3.28 -4.00
N ILE A 298 0.25 -2.67 -3.32
CA ILE A 298 0.16 -2.35 -1.89
C ILE A 298 -0.81 -1.20 -1.62
N HIS A 299 -0.87 -0.22 -2.52
CA HIS A 299 -1.79 0.92 -2.40
C HIS A 299 -3.24 0.49 -2.60
N THR A 300 -3.48 -0.46 -3.51
CA THR A 300 -4.79 -1.09 -3.71
C THR A 300 -5.24 -1.88 -2.46
N ALA A 301 -4.28 -2.45 -1.72
CA ALA A 301 -4.52 -3.07 -0.41
C ALA A 301 -4.59 -2.07 0.76
N LYS A 302 -4.62 -0.76 0.46
CA LYS A 302 -4.69 0.35 1.42
C LYS A 302 -3.50 0.44 2.39
N LEU A 303 -2.35 -0.08 1.98
CA LEU A 303 -1.10 -0.01 2.74
C LEU A 303 -0.21 1.12 2.22
N VAL A 304 0.62 1.66 3.12
CA VAL A 304 1.72 2.57 2.79
C VAL A 304 3.04 1.98 3.27
N HIS A 305 4.04 1.96 2.38
CA HIS A 305 5.32 1.28 2.59
C HIS A 305 6.30 2.12 3.42
N LYS A 306 6.44 3.41 3.08
CA LYS A 306 7.27 4.43 3.76
C LYS A 306 8.78 4.26 3.70
N SER A 307 9.27 3.16 3.14
CA SER A 307 10.69 2.91 2.91
C SER A 307 11.02 2.60 1.44
N ILE A 308 10.19 3.03 0.47
CA ILE A 308 10.46 2.78 -0.95
C ILE A 308 11.76 3.46 -1.37
N ARG A 309 12.76 2.65 -1.72
CA ARG A 309 14.13 3.04 -2.12
C ARG A 309 14.71 1.93 -2.99
N THR A 310 15.75 2.21 -3.78
CA THR A 310 16.42 1.15 -4.57
C THR A 310 17.08 0.07 -3.71
N ALA A 311 17.48 0.39 -2.48
CA ALA A 311 17.95 -0.60 -1.49
C ALA A 311 16.81 -1.44 -0.87
N ALA A 312 15.56 -0.97 -0.98
CA ALA A 312 14.37 -1.64 -0.48
C ALA A 312 13.56 -2.33 -1.61
N ILE A 313 14.21 -2.58 -2.74
CA ILE A 313 13.66 -3.33 -3.88
C ILE A 313 14.61 -4.49 -4.13
N LEU A 314 14.13 -5.71 -3.92
CA LEU A 314 14.85 -6.94 -4.20
C LEU A 314 14.60 -7.35 -5.64
N ILE A 315 15.65 -7.71 -6.37
CA ILE A 315 15.59 -8.28 -7.72
C ILE A 315 15.89 -9.77 -7.61
N LEU A 316 14.95 -10.59 -8.10
CA LEU A 316 15.12 -12.03 -8.23
C LEU A 316 15.24 -12.41 -9.71
N HIS A 317 16.07 -13.39 -10.01
CA HIS A 317 16.26 -13.89 -11.37
C HIS A 317 15.70 -15.30 -11.50
N HIS A 318 15.15 -15.63 -12.66
CA HIS A 318 14.76 -17.00 -12.96
C HIS A 318 16.01 -17.86 -13.18
N LYS A 319 16.00 -19.09 -12.65
CA LYS A 319 16.94 -20.16 -12.94
C LYS A 319 16.78 -20.57 -14.40
N ILE A 320 17.50 -19.91 -15.29
CA ILE A 320 17.49 -20.18 -16.73
C ILE A 320 18.82 -20.76 -17.19
N ASP A 321 18.78 -21.65 -18.18
CA ASP A 321 20.00 -22.13 -18.84
C ASP A 321 20.71 -20.92 -19.48
N ALA A 322 21.99 -20.75 -19.17
CA ALA A 322 22.81 -19.67 -19.73
C ALA A 322 22.88 -19.70 -21.28
N ARG A 323 22.54 -20.82 -21.92
CA ARG A 323 22.50 -20.96 -23.38
C ARG A 323 21.18 -20.50 -24.00
N ASP A 324 20.10 -20.39 -23.21
CA ASP A 324 18.79 -19.96 -23.70
C ASP A 324 18.72 -18.43 -23.78
N THR A 325 18.98 -17.92 -24.97
CA THR A 325 18.97 -16.48 -25.24
C THR A 325 17.55 -15.90 -25.24
N ALA A 326 16.53 -16.70 -25.62
CA ALA A 326 15.15 -16.26 -25.61
C ALA A 326 14.63 -16.11 -24.17
N ALA A 327 14.95 -17.07 -23.29
CA ALA A 327 14.62 -16.98 -21.87
C ALA A 327 15.28 -15.76 -21.20
N LYS A 328 16.55 -15.47 -21.53
CA LYS A 328 17.25 -14.27 -21.04
C LYS A 328 16.54 -12.97 -21.43
N ILE A 329 16.07 -12.88 -22.68
CA ILE A 329 15.35 -11.68 -23.16
C ILE A 329 14.00 -11.53 -22.46
N ALA A 330 13.28 -12.64 -22.24
CA ALA A 330 12.01 -12.65 -21.53
C ALA A 330 12.16 -12.19 -20.07
N VAL A 331 13.16 -12.73 -19.36
CA VAL A 331 13.46 -12.39 -17.96
C VAL A 331 14.01 -10.97 -17.80
N GLY A 332 14.80 -10.50 -18.77
CA GLY A 332 15.36 -9.15 -18.75
C GLY A 332 16.29 -8.90 -17.55
N LEU A 333 15.94 -7.93 -16.72
CA LEU A 333 16.68 -7.55 -15.49
C LEU A 333 16.21 -8.30 -14.24
N GLY A 334 15.37 -9.33 -14.38
CA GLY A 334 14.75 -10.03 -13.26
C GLY A 334 13.42 -9.39 -12.83
N GLU A 335 12.87 -9.90 -11.73
CA GLU A 335 11.59 -9.49 -11.16
C GLU A 335 11.79 -8.70 -9.85
N PRO A 336 11.23 -7.48 -9.74
CA PRO A 336 11.36 -6.66 -8.55
C PRO A 336 10.31 -7.00 -7.48
N TYR A 337 10.74 -7.04 -6.23
CA TYR A 337 9.90 -7.24 -5.05
C TYR A 337 10.19 -6.16 -3.99
N LEU A 338 9.13 -5.61 -3.40
CA LEU A 338 9.27 -4.71 -2.26
C LEU A 338 9.70 -5.49 -1.01
N ILE A 339 10.72 -4.97 -0.34
CA ILE A 339 11.27 -5.44 0.95
C ILE A 339 11.39 -4.25 1.90
N ASP A 340 11.91 -4.44 3.11
CA ASP A 340 11.99 -3.42 4.16
C ASP A 340 10.59 -3.03 4.67
N TRP A 341 9.83 -4.05 5.09
CA TRP A 341 8.46 -3.90 5.58
C TRP A 341 8.39 -3.35 7.01
N ARG A 342 9.54 -3.01 7.61
CA ARG A 342 9.69 -2.54 9.01
C ARG A 342 8.79 -1.35 9.35
N LEU A 343 8.46 -0.54 8.33
CA LEU A 343 7.66 0.66 8.48
C LEU A 343 6.28 0.55 7.82
N VAL A 344 5.82 -0.61 7.37
CA VAL A 344 4.49 -0.70 6.71
C VAL A 344 3.35 -0.41 7.70
N ARG A 345 2.30 0.28 7.24
CA ARG A 345 1.05 0.45 8.00
C ARG A 345 -0.13 0.74 7.09
N GLU A 346 -1.33 0.76 7.66
CA GLU A 346 -2.54 1.25 7.01
C GLU A 346 -2.49 2.78 6.74
N ALA A 347 -2.93 3.20 5.56
CA ALA A 347 -2.87 4.61 5.12
C ALA A 347 -3.61 5.61 6.04
N SER A 348 -4.55 5.15 6.88
CA SER A 348 -5.30 5.98 7.84
C SER A 348 -4.59 6.18 9.20
N GLY A 349 -3.53 5.44 9.49
CA GLY A 349 -2.89 5.41 10.81
C GLY A 349 -2.13 6.68 11.19
N VAL A 350 -2.30 7.13 12.44
CA VAL A 350 -1.59 8.28 13.02
C VAL A 350 -0.09 8.03 13.09
N THR A 351 0.73 9.02 12.72
CA THR A 351 2.18 8.86 12.73
C THR A 351 2.78 9.26 14.08
N SER A 352 3.19 8.28 14.89
CA SER A 352 4.19 8.51 15.94
C SER A 352 5.58 8.27 15.34
N ARG A 353 6.55 9.15 15.62
CA ARG A 353 7.97 8.89 15.31
C ARG A 353 8.82 9.25 16.52
N LYS A 354 9.47 8.23 17.10
CA LYS A 354 10.81 8.41 17.69
C LYS A 354 11.83 8.30 16.55
N ARG A 355 12.87 9.13 16.58
CA ARG A 355 14.00 9.09 15.64
C ARG A 355 14.61 7.70 15.67
N SER A 356 14.59 6.99 14.54
CA SER A 356 15.75 6.18 14.19
C SER A 356 16.83 7.10 13.67
N THR A 357 18.08 6.67 13.76
CA THR A 357 19.24 7.46 13.32
C THR A 357 19.25 7.53 11.78
N SER A 358 18.36 8.35 11.20
CA SER A 358 18.18 8.49 9.75
C SER A 358 19.47 9.03 9.15
N GLN A 359 20.23 8.16 8.50
CA GLN A 359 21.32 8.53 7.63
C GLN A 359 20.70 9.35 6.49
N TRP A 360 21.23 10.53 6.19
CA TRP A 360 20.71 11.44 5.14
C TRP A 360 20.51 10.74 3.77
N THR A 361 21.22 9.62 3.58
CA THR A 361 21.13 8.70 2.44
C THR A 361 19.74 8.08 2.26
N GLU A 362 18.97 7.90 3.33
CA GLU A 362 17.57 7.47 3.23
C GLU A 362 16.63 8.63 2.99
N ASP A 363 16.95 9.79 3.56
CA ASP A 363 16.07 10.94 3.53
C ASP A 363 15.90 11.46 2.10
N ILE A 364 16.89 11.35 1.21
CA ILE A 364 16.77 11.77 -0.20
C ILE A 364 15.55 11.17 -0.94
N TYR A 365 15.07 9.99 -0.52
CA TYR A 365 13.87 9.34 -1.09
C TYR A 365 12.57 9.82 -0.45
N ARG A 366 12.61 10.52 0.69
CA ARG A 366 11.43 10.99 1.41
C ARG A 366 10.99 12.35 0.91
N HIS A 367 9.67 12.56 0.81
CA HIS A 367 9.11 13.86 0.45
C HIS A 367 9.50 14.94 1.48
N PRO A 368 9.67 16.21 1.06
CA PRO A 368 10.03 17.31 1.96
C PRO A 368 9.13 17.49 3.20
N GLU A 369 7.83 17.23 3.08
CA GLU A 369 6.88 17.28 4.23
C GLU A 369 7.14 16.20 5.30
N ARG A 370 8.02 15.23 5.02
CA ARG A 370 8.37 14.11 5.90
C ARG A 370 9.80 14.19 6.44
N GLN A 371 10.53 15.24 6.09
CA GLN A 371 11.89 15.51 6.53
C GLN A 371 11.87 16.66 7.56
N GLY A 372 12.79 16.63 8.55
CA GLY A 372 12.91 17.69 9.57
C GLY A 372 12.05 17.51 10.84
N ILE A 373 11.94 18.57 11.64
CA ILE A 373 11.38 18.56 13.01
C ILE A 373 9.83 18.62 13.01
N GLN A 374 9.22 19.21 11.98
CA GLN A 374 7.76 19.32 11.83
C GLN A 374 7.23 18.34 10.77
N VAL A 375 7.33 17.05 11.06
CA VAL A 375 6.69 16.03 10.23
C VAL A 375 5.17 16.16 10.37
N GLN A 376 4.47 16.53 9.30
CA GLN A 376 3.00 16.56 9.27
C GLN A 376 2.43 15.23 9.78
N GLN A 377 1.40 15.27 10.64
CA GLN A 377 0.94 14.10 11.43
C GLN A 377 0.30 12.95 10.61
N LYS A 378 0.04 13.14 9.31
CA LYS A 378 -0.65 12.15 8.46
C LYS A 378 0.20 11.76 7.25
N TYR A 379 0.51 10.46 7.15
CA TYR A 379 1.14 9.88 5.98
C TYR A 379 0.05 9.46 4.99
N ASN A 380 0.17 9.86 3.72
CA ASN A 380 -0.70 9.44 2.62
C ASN A 380 0.12 8.74 1.50
N LEU A 381 -0.57 8.15 0.52
CA LEU A 381 0.01 7.42 -0.61
C LEU A 381 0.95 8.29 -1.48
N GLY A 382 0.72 9.61 -1.54
CA GLY A 382 1.57 10.54 -2.27
C GLY A 382 3.03 10.53 -1.80
N HIS A 383 3.29 10.23 -0.52
CA HIS A 383 4.66 10.11 -0.03
C HIS A 383 5.38 8.89 -0.61
N ASP A 384 4.70 7.76 -0.75
CA ASP A 384 5.24 6.57 -1.43
C ASP A 384 5.42 6.85 -2.93
N ILE A 385 4.48 7.56 -3.56
CA ILE A 385 4.57 7.96 -4.97
C ILE A 385 5.78 8.87 -5.21
N TYR A 386 6.06 9.81 -4.31
CA TYR A 386 7.28 10.62 -4.38
C TYR A 386 8.53 9.73 -4.32
N SER A 387 8.61 8.83 -3.34
CA SER A 387 9.74 7.90 -3.18
C SER A 387 9.92 6.99 -4.39
N LEU A 388 8.83 6.52 -4.99
CA LEU A 388 8.85 5.82 -6.27
C LEU A 388 9.43 6.69 -7.38
N GLY A 389 9.05 7.97 -7.47
CA GLY A 389 9.63 8.91 -8.44
C GLY A 389 11.15 9.01 -8.34
N VAL A 390 11.70 8.99 -7.13
CA VAL A 390 13.15 8.97 -6.90
C VAL A 390 13.78 7.65 -7.38
N CYS A 391 13.15 6.50 -7.10
CA CYS A 391 13.63 5.20 -7.60
C CYS A 391 13.59 5.11 -9.13
N LEU A 392 12.51 5.59 -9.74
CA LEU A 392 12.36 5.63 -11.20
C LEU A 392 13.37 6.58 -11.84
N LEU A 393 13.74 7.67 -11.17
CA LEU A 393 14.85 8.54 -11.59
C LEU A 393 16.17 7.76 -11.63
N GLU A 394 16.51 7.02 -10.57
CA GLU A 394 17.72 6.17 -10.52
C GLU A 394 17.73 5.12 -11.63
N VAL A 395 16.59 4.45 -11.89
CA VAL A 395 16.46 3.48 -12.99
C VAL A 395 16.63 4.16 -14.37
N GLY A 396 16.05 5.34 -14.57
CA GLY A 396 16.15 6.06 -15.84
C GLY A 396 17.57 6.59 -16.12
N LEU A 397 18.27 7.02 -15.08
CA LEU A 397 19.68 7.42 -15.16
C LEU A 397 20.62 6.22 -15.25
N TRP A 398 20.20 5.07 -14.68
CA TRP A 398 21.03 3.91 -14.33
C TRP A 398 22.26 4.31 -13.52
N ASP A 399 22.04 5.15 -12.51
CA ASP A 399 23.06 5.65 -11.57
C ASP A 399 22.39 5.91 -10.21
N PRO A 400 22.86 5.29 -9.10
CA PRO A 400 22.32 5.58 -7.79
C PRO A 400 22.72 7.01 -7.38
N LEU A 401 21.79 7.76 -6.79
CA LEU A 401 22.00 9.13 -6.31
C LEU A 401 23.04 9.18 -5.18
N VAL A 402 23.12 8.10 -4.41
CA VAL A 402 24.10 7.88 -3.35
C VAL A 402 24.79 6.54 -3.59
N ARG A 403 26.12 6.54 -3.68
CA ARG A 403 26.97 5.35 -3.83
C ARG A 403 27.51 4.96 -2.46
N THR A 404 27.33 3.69 -2.08
CA THR A 404 27.79 3.17 -0.78
C THR A 404 28.99 2.22 -0.89
N ARG A 405 29.41 1.85 -2.11
CA ARG A 405 30.57 0.97 -2.40
C ARG A 405 31.89 1.75 -2.57
N THR A 406 32.11 2.79 -1.78
CA THR A 406 33.37 3.54 -1.83
C THR A 406 34.46 2.78 -1.07
N ALA A 407 35.73 2.98 -1.41
CA ALA A 407 36.86 2.30 -0.76
C ALA A 407 36.87 2.50 0.77
N ASP A 408 36.35 3.64 1.23
CA ASP A 408 36.31 4.03 2.64
C ASP A 408 34.98 3.67 3.34
N GLY A 409 34.04 3.04 2.63
CA GLY A 409 32.70 2.69 3.14
C GLY A 409 31.77 3.88 3.40
N ASN A 410 32.21 5.10 3.08
CA ASN A 410 31.44 6.33 3.27
C ASN A 410 30.48 6.58 2.10
N PRO A 411 29.22 6.99 2.35
CA PRO A 411 28.29 7.32 1.28
C PRO A 411 28.79 8.51 0.45
N GLN A 412 28.82 8.38 -0.86
CA GLN A 412 29.18 9.44 -1.80
C GLN A 412 28.04 9.76 -2.75
N VAL A 413 27.73 11.03 -2.93
CA VAL A 413 26.69 11.45 -3.89
C VAL A 413 27.20 11.35 -5.31
N SER A 414 26.33 10.96 -6.24
CA SER A 414 26.70 10.77 -7.65
C SER A 414 27.15 12.07 -8.33
N ASP A 415 28.01 11.93 -9.33
CA ASP A 415 28.58 13.08 -10.05
C ASP A 415 27.50 13.85 -10.82
N LEU A 416 26.46 13.16 -11.30
CA LEU A 416 25.29 13.80 -11.92
C LEU A 416 24.54 14.68 -10.92
N PHE A 417 24.30 14.16 -9.71
CA PHE A 417 23.64 14.94 -8.67
C PHE A 417 24.49 16.14 -8.25
N LYS A 418 25.81 15.96 -8.08
CA LYS A 418 26.73 17.07 -7.76
C LYS A 418 26.71 18.17 -8.83
N ARG A 419 26.76 17.80 -10.11
CA ARG A 419 26.62 18.74 -11.24
C ARG A 419 25.32 19.53 -11.19
N VAL A 420 24.18 18.86 -11.11
CA VAL A 420 22.87 19.54 -11.13
C VAL A 420 22.62 20.35 -9.87
N ALA A 421 23.17 19.93 -8.73
CA ALA A 421 23.14 20.68 -7.49
C ALA A 421 24.09 21.90 -7.49
N ASN A 422 24.87 22.12 -8.56
CA ASN A 422 25.92 23.13 -8.69
C ASN A 422 26.99 23.01 -7.58
N LEU A 423 27.36 21.78 -7.21
CA LEU A 423 28.37 21.51 -6.19
C LEU A 423 29.81 21.55 -6.73
N ASP A 424 29.99 21.25 -8.03
CA ASP A 424 31.32 21.12 -8.65
C ASP A 424 32.13 22.42 -8.69
N SER A 425 31.47 23.58 -8.54
CA SER A 425 32.09 24.90 -8.50
C SER A 425 32.40 25.39 -7.08
N SER A 426 32.15 24.58 -6.06
CA SER A 426 32.32 24.96 -4.65
C SER A 426 33.73 24.62 -4.15
N GLU A 427 34.32 25.52 -3.36
CA GLU A 427 35.59 25.28 -2.65
C GLU A 427 35.44 24.22 -1.52
N ALA A 428 34.21 23.94 -1.07
CA ALA A 428 33.91 22.95 -0.02
C ALA A 428 32.65 22.13 -0.36
N PRO A 429 32.71 21.24 -1.37
CA PRO A 429 31.54 20.57 -1.94
C PRO A 429 30.82 19.64 -0.94
N GLU A 430 31.54 19.04 0.00
CA GLU A 430 30.97 18.15 1.02
C GLU A 430 30.11 18.91 2.05
N THR A 431 30.62 20.02 2.58
CA THR A 431 29.89 20.88 3.51
C THR A 431 28.63 21.48 2.85
N LEU A 432 28.75 21.91 1.60
CA LEU A 432 27.61 22.45 0.83
C LEU A 432 26.58 21.37 0.53
N LEU A 433 27.03 20.16 0.20
CA LEU A 433 26.16 19.00 0.02
C LEU A 433 25.39 18.68 1.30
N GLU A 434 26.06 18.64 2.46
CA GLU A 434 25.40 18.45 3.75
C GLU A 434 24.36 19.54 4.06
N GLN A 435 24.66 20.80 3.75
CA GLN A 435 23.71 21.91 3.92
C GLN A 435 22.50 21.76 2.99
N LYS A 436 22.72 21.41 1.72
CA LYS A 436 21.63 21.15 0.76
C LYS A 436 20.77 19.98 1.18
N LEU A 437 21.36 18.88 1.65
CA LEU A 437 20.64 17.70 2.14
C LEU A 437 19.80 18.01 3.38
N LYS A 438 20.18 19.02 4.18
CA LYS A 438 19.34 19.55 5.27
C LYS A 438 18.16 20.39 4.75
N CYS A 439 18.27 20.97 3.54
CA CYS A 439 17.21 21.75 2.90
C CYS A 439 16.36 20.88 1.96
N THR A 440 15.30 20.34 2.53
CA THR A 440 14.38 19.38 1.91
C THR A 440 13.84 19.80 0.54
N LEU A 441 13.46 21.07 0.40
CA LEU A 441 12.96 21.65 -0.85
C LEU A 441 14.05 21.73 -1.93
N GLN A 442 15.28 22.08 -1.57
CA GLN A 442 16.39 22.13 -2.52
C GLN A 442 16.76 20.75 -3.05
N VAL A 443 16.66 19.70 -2.22
CA VAL A 443 16.84 18.31 -2.68
C VAL A 443 15.79 17.99 -3.74
N LYS A 444 14.51 18.28 -3.46
CA LYS A 444 13.43 18.08 -4.44
C LYS A 444 13.65 18.83 -5.75
N GLU A 445 14.07 20.10 -5.69
CA GLU A 445 14.39 20.90 -6.88
C GLU A 445 15.53 20.30 -7.69
N THR A 446 16.57 19.77 -7.02
CA THR A 446 17.70 19.10 -7.66
C THR A 446 17.23 17.82 -8.38
N LEU A 447 16.38 17.01 -7.73
CA LEU A 447 15.81 15.80 -8.33
C LEU A 447 14.93 16.12 -9.55
N LEU A 448 14.13 17.18 -9.49
CA LEU A 448 13.35 17.67 -10.63
C LEU A 448 14.26 18.14 -11.77
N GLY A 449 15.33 18.87 -11.45
CA GLY A 449 16.33 19.31 -12.42
C GLY A 449 17.01 18.12 -13.13
N LEU A 450 17.40 17.09 -12.37
CA LEU A 450 17.93 15.83 -12.90
C LEU A 450 16.92 15.18 -13.84
N ALA A 451 15.68 14.99 -13.37
CA ALA A 451 14.63 14.36 -14.17
C ALA A 451 14.39 15.10 -15.49
N GLN A 452 14.30 16.42 -15.46
CA GLN A 452 13.97 17.23 -16.65
C GLN A 452 15.13 17.38 -17.64
N ARG A 453 16.39 17.40 -17.16
CA ARG A 453 17.57 17.61 -18.02
C ARG A 453 18.15 16.30 -18.54
N GLU A 454 18.22 15.28 -17.68
CA GLU A 454 18.98 14.07 -17.96
C GLU A 454 18.12 12.92 -18.50
N LEU A 455 16.85 12.80 -18.11
CA LEU A 455 16.02 11.68 -18.56
C LEU A 455 15.56 11.75 -20.02
N PRO A 456 15.13 12.91 -20.59
CA PRO A 456 14.63 12.95 -21.96
C PRO A 456 15.54 12.31 -23.02
N PRO A 457 16.86 12.59 -23.08
CA PRO A 457 17.73 11.96 -24.05
C PRO A 457 18.06 10.48 -23.74
N ARG A 458 17.78 10.00 -22.52
CA ARG A 458 18.14 8.66 -22.04
C ARG A 458 17.00 7.65 -22.16
N VAL A 459 15.79 8.08 -21.83
CA VAL A 459 14.59 7.23 -21.69
C VAL A 459 13.35 7.85 -22.32
N GLY A 460 13.46 9.01 -22.96
CA GLY A 460 12.35 9.64 -23.68
C GLY A 460 11.34 10.38 -22.78
N LEU A 461 10.45 11.14 -23.42
CA LEU A 461 9.57 12.09 -22.74
C LEU A 461 8.46 11.44 -21.92
N GLY A 462 7.97 10.26 -22.30
CA GLY A 462 6.92 9.55 -21.56
C GLY A 462 7.38 9.17 -20.16
N TYR A 463 8.55 8.51 -20.07
CA TYR A 463 9.19 8.16 -18.80
C TYR A 463 9.52 9.40 -17.97
N THR A 464 10.06 10.45 -18.59
CA THR A 464 10.35 11.71 -17.89
C THR A 464 9.08 12.33 -17.27
N ARG A 465 7.96 12.33 -17.99
CA ARG A 465 6.69 12.86 -17.49
C ARG A 465 6.22 12.08 -16.26
N LEU A 466 6.33 10.76 -16.26
CA LEU A 466 6.01 9.92 -15.10
C LEU A 466 6.85 10.31 -13.88
N VAL A 467 8.17 10.36 -14.03
CA VAL A 467 9.08 10.70 -12.93
C VAL A 467 8.77 12.10 -12.37
N VAL A 468 8.61 13.09 -13.25
CA VAL A 468 8.27 14.47 -12.84
C VAL A 468 6.90 14.52 -12.16
N ALA A 469 5.90 13.79 -12.66
CA ALA A 469 4.58 13.72 -12.06
C ALA A 469 4.64 13.13 -10.64
N CYS A 470 5.40 12.05 -10.45
CA CYS A 470 5.64 11.44 -9.14
C CYS A 470 6.34 12.40 -8.17
N LEU A 471 7.42 13.07 -8.60
CA LEU A 471 8.13 14.05 -7.75
C LEU A 471 7.27 15.27 -7.39
N LYS A 472 6.28 15.60 -8.23
CA LYS A 472 5.30 16.68 -8.00
C LYS A 472 3.95 16.20 -7.46
N CYS A 473 3.81 14.93 -7.05
CA CYS A 473 2.51 14.36 -6.67
C CYS A 473 1.80 15.14 -5.54
N LEU A 474 2.58 15.76 -4.66
CA LEU A 474 2.09 16.57 -3.55
C LEU A 474 2.27 18.09 -3.81
N ASP A 475 2.55 18.54 -5.03
CA ASP A 475 2.57 19.98 -5.33
C ASP A 475 1.16 20.53 -5.60
N THR A 476 1.07 21.86 -5.69
CA THR A 476 -0.15 22.58 -6.07
C THR A 476 0.16 23.49 -7.26
N PRO A 477 -0.33 23.21 -8.48
CA PRO A 477 -1.06 22.01 -8.87
C PRO A 477 -0.19 20.75 -8.80
N SER A 478 -0.81 19.57 -8.63
CA SER A 478 -0.03 18.34 -8.55
C SER A 478 0.50 17.93 -9.92
N GLY A 479 1.54 17.10 -9.89
CA GLY A 479 2.07 16.44 -11.09
C GLY A 479 1.06 15.57 -11.84
N PHE A 480 -0.09 15.28 -11.23
CA PHE A 480 -1.18 14.50 -11.80
C PHE A 480 -2.29 15.39 -12.38
N GLY A 481 -2.19 16.72 -12.23
CA GLY A 481 -3.18 17.69 -12.68
C GLY A 481 -3.75 18.52 -11.54
N ALA A 482 -4.41 19.63 -11.88
CA ALA A 482 -4.94 20.58 -10.89
C ALA A 482 -6.05 19.99 -9.99
N GLU A 483 -6.77 18.98 -10.49
CA GLU A 483 -7.90 18.34 -9.79
C GLU A 483 -7.47 17.24 -8.82
N ILE A 484 -6.22 16.75 -8.91
CA ILE A 484 -5.72 15.64 -8.10
C ILE A 484 -4.89 16.20 -6.94
N ASP A 485 -5.36 15.99 -5.71
CA ASP A 485 -4.68 16.35 -4.47
C ASP A 485 -4.65 15.16 -3.51
N PHE A 486 -3.52 14.44 -3.48
CA PHE A 486 -3.34 13.24 -2.63
C PHE A 486 -3.48 13.52 -1.12
N ARG A 487 -3.53 14.77 -0.68
CA ARG A 487 -3.84 15.12 0.72
C ARG A 487 -5.34 15.06 1.02
N LYS A 488 -6.19 15.22 -0.01
CA LYS A 488 -7.65 15.27 0.10
C LYS A 488 -8.33 13.98 -0.37
N LEU A 489 -7.72 13.28 -1.32
CA LEU A 489 -8.25 12.01 -1.83
C LEU A 489 -8.30 10.94 -0.75
N ASN A 490 -9.35 10.11 -0.80
CA ASN A 490 -9.33 8.86 -0.05
C ASN A 490 -8.42 7.82 -0.73
N THR A 491 -8.13 6.72 -0.04
CA THR A 491 -7.18 5.70 -0.52
C THR A 491 -7.56 5.10 -1.87
N THR A 492 -8.85 4.90 -2.14
CA THR A 492 -9.33 4.34 -3.40
C THR A 492 -9.15 5.33 -4.55
N GLU A 493 -9.55 6.60 -4.35
CA GLU A 493 -9.37 7.66 -5.35
C GLU A 493 -7.89 7.89 -5.67
N ALA A 494 -7.04 7.92 -4.65
CA ALA A 494 -5.59 8.03 -4.81
C ALA A 494 -5.01 6.83 -5.60
N GLY A 495 -5.46 5.61 -5.32
CA GLY A 495 -5.05 4.41 -6.05
C GLY A 495 -5.47 4.43 -7.52
N ILE A 496 -6.67 4.91 -7.84
CA ILE A 496 -7.16 5.06 -9.21
C ILE A 496 -6.33 6.09 -9.97
N ALA A 497 -6.13 7.29 -9.40
CA ALA A 497 -5.32 8.34 -10.00
C ALA A 497 -3.89 7.87 -10.29
N PHE A 498 -3.29 7.11 -9.36
CA PHE A 498 -1.97 6.55 -9.55
C PHE A 498 -1.94 5.47 -10.65
N LYS A 499 -2.91 4.56 -10.66
CA LYS A 499 -3.05 3.52 -11.70
C LYS A 499 -3.16 4.13 -13.10
N GLU A 500 -4.00 5.15 -13.27
CA GLU A 500 -4.19 5.81 -14.57
C GLU A 500 -2.88 6.40 -15.10
N LEU A 501 -2.10 7.06 -14.24
CA LEU A 501 -0.80 7.61 -14.65
C LEU A 501 0.18 6.51 -15.10
N VAL A 502 0.26 5.40 -14.34
CA VAL A 502 1.13 4.27 -14.68
C VAL A 502 0.75 3.70 -16.04
N LEU A 503 -0.54 3.48 -16.30
CA LEU A 503 -1.03 2.96 -17.58
C LEU A 503 -0.75 3.90 -18.77
N VAL A 504 -0.91 5.22 -18.57
CA VAL A 504 -0.61 6.21 -19.62
C VAL A 504 0.89 6.33 -19.90
N SER A 505 1.73 6.12 -18.88
CA SER A 505 3.18 6.29 -18.99
C SER A 505 3.90 5.06 -19.56
N PHE A 506 3.28 3.89 -19.40
CA PHE A 506 3.70 2.64 -20.02
C PHE A 506 2.57 2.12 -20.91
N PRO A 507 2.23 2.83 -22.02
CA PRO A 507 1.26 2.32 -22.98
C PRO A 507 1.78 0.96 -23.42
N ASP A 508 0.91 -0.07 -23.43
CA ASP A 508 1.31 -1.47 -23.62
C ASP A 508 2.44 -1.56 -24.64
N VAL A 509 3.65 -1.74 -24.13
CA VAL A 509 4.79 -2.16 -24.93
C VAL A 509 4.41 -3.58 -25.28
N LEU A 510 3.68 -3.71 -26.39
CA LEU A 510 3.39 -4.96 -27.04
C LEU A 510 4.73 -5.70 -27.17
N LEU A 511 4.87 -6.74 -26.36
CA LEU A 511 5.61 -7.94 -26.71
C LEU A 511 4.66 -9.11 -26.50
#